data_AF-A0A1S3H5U7-F1
#
_entry.id   AF-A0A1S3H5U7-F1
#
_cell.length_a   1.000
_cell.length_b   1.000
_cell.length_c   1.000
_cell.angle_alpha   90.00
_cell.angle_beta   90.00
_cell.angle_gamma   90.00
#
_symmetry.space_group_name_H-M   'P 1'
#
loop_
_entity.id
_entity.type
_entity.pdbx_description
1 polymer ?
#
loop_
_entity_poly.entity_id
_entity_poly.type
_entity_poly.pdbx_seq_one_letter_code
_entity_poly.pdbx_strand_id
1 'polypeptide(L)'
;MSGSLVAFESELNAIVKEYLEFAGYERAVSSFETECSEKGKTISPSKKGAKPPRTNSRLLAVQNEMVQLFQYGKRVEFFKVWEENLGDSVKNEDSVAMKLEFYLYIYFAIYPMIRGMGDE
;
A
#
# COMPACT_ATOMS: atom_id res chain seq x y z
N MET A 1 6.24 -25.61 21.02
CA MET A 1 6.62 -24.74 19.89
C MET A 1 5.50 -24.55 18.84
N SER A 2 4.23 -24.90 19.12
CA SER A 2 3.16 -24.98 18.11
C SER A 2 2.31 -23.71 17.93
N GLY A 3 2.42 -22.71 18.80
CA GLY A 3 1.53 -21.54 18.80
C GLY A 3 1.84 -20.50 17.72
N SER A 4 3.12 -20.36 17.33
CA SER A 4 3.55 -19.35 16.36
C SER A 4 3.10 -19.66 14.92
N LEU A 5 3.16 -20.94 14.54
CA LEU A 5 2.77 -21.38 13.19
C LEU A 5 1.26 -21.24 12.96
N VAL A 6 0.45 -21.57 13.98
CA VAL A 6 -1.02 -21.44 13.93
C VAL A 6 -1.44 -19.96 13.89
N ALA A 7 -0.74 -19.09 14.62
CA ALA A 7 -0.97 -17.64 14.56
C ALA A 7 -0.69 -17.09 13.15
N PHE A 8 0.43 -17.50 12.54
CA PHE A 8 0.78 -17.10 11.18
C PHE A 8 -0.21 -17.59 10.13
N GLU A 9 -0.63 -18.85 10.20
CA GLU A 9 -1.62 -19.42 9.29
C GLU A 9 -2.98 -18.70 9.42
N SER A 10 -3.39 -18.36 10.64
CA SER A 10 -4.65 -17.65 10.87
C SER A 10 -4.66 -16.21 10.35
N GLU A 11 -3.50 -15.55 10.36
CA GLU A 11 -3.30 -14.22 9.80
C GLU A 11 -3.24 -14.26 8.28
N LEU A 12 -2.55 -15.25 7.71
CA LEU A 12 -2.50 -15.48 6.27
C LEU A 12 -3.90 -15.73 5.70
N ASN A 13 -4.70 -16.57 6.35
CA ASN A 13 -6.08 -16.82 5.92
C ASN A 13 -6.93 -15.54 5.95
N ALA A 14 -6.69 -14.64 6.91
CA ALA A 14 -7.38 -13.35 6.97
C ALA A 14 -7.01 -12.45 5.79
N ILE A 15 -5.72 -12.39 5.41
CA ILE A 15 -5.23 -11.63 4.26
C ILE A 15 -5.81 -12.19 2.95
N VAL A 16 -5.82 -13.51 2.78
CA VAL A 16 -6.39 -14.17 1.60
C VAL A 16 -7.87 -13.84 1.48
N LYS A 17 -8.63 -13.94 2.58
CA LYS A 17 -10.05 -13.58 2.59
C LYS A 17 -10.25 -12.10 2.20
N GLU A 18 -9.47 -11.18 2.77
CA GLU A 18 -9.55 -9.75 2.47
C GLU A 18 -9.30 -9.46 0.98
N TYR A 19 -8.32 -10.14 0.37
CA TYR A 19 -8.07 -10.04 -1.07
C TYR A 19 -9.27 -10.51 -1.90
N LEU A 20 -9.87 -11.65 -1.56
CA LEU A 20 -11.02 -12.20 -2.28
C LEU A 20 -12.25 -11.30 -2.17
N GLU A 21 -12.49 -10.71 -1.00
CA GLU A 21 -13.54 -9.71 -0.77
C GLU A 21 -13.28 -8.43 -1.58
N PHE A 22 -12.04 -7.93 -1.57
CA PHE A 22 -11.63 -6.75 -2.33
C PHE A 22 -11.80 -6.94 -3.85
N ALA A 23 -11.45 -8.12 -4.36
CA ALA A 23 -11.55 -8.43 -5.78
C ALA A 23 -12.98 -8.75 -6.26
N GLY A 24 -13.97 -8.78 -5.35
CA GLY A 24 -15.35 -9.14 -5.69
C GLY A 24 -15.49 -10.60 -6.13
N TYR A 25 -14.77 -11.51 -5.47
CA TYR A 25 -14.87 -12.95 -5.73
C TYR A 25 -15.78 -13.63 -4.71
N GLU A 26 -17.07 -13.29 -4.70
CA GLU A 26 -18.00 -13.71 -3.64
C GLU A 26 -18.11 -15.24 -3.53
N ARG A 27 -18.09 -15.95 -4.67
CA ARG A 27 -18.06 -17.42 -4.68
C ARG A 27 -16.79 -17.96 -4.01
N ALA A 28 -15.64 -17.36 -4.30
CA ALA A 28 -14.37 -17.80 -3.73
C ALA A 28 -14.30 -17.52 -2.22
N VAL A 29 -14.81 -16.36 -1.76
CA VAL A 29 -14.93 -16.06 -0.33
C VAL A 29 -15.75 -17.14 0.37
N SER A 30 -16.93 -17.46 -0.16
CA SER A 30 -17.81 -18.49 0.42
C SER A 30 -17.13 -19.86 0.47
N SER A 31 -16.52 -20.32 -0.64
CA SER A 31 -15.83 -21.61 -0.66
C SER A 31 -14.64 -21.63 0.30
N PHE A 32 -13.87 -20.54 0.36
CA PHE A 32 -12.69 -20.43 1.23
C PHE A 32 -13.07 -20.49 2.71
N GLU A 33 -14.10 -19.77 3.14
CA GLU A 33 -14.59 -19.83 4.53
C GLU A 33 -15.09 -21.23 4.91
N THR A 34 -15.83 -21.88 4.02
CA THR A 34 -16.30 -23.26 4.23
C THR A 34 -15.13 -24.22 4.41
N GLU A 35 -14.15 -24.21 3.49
CA GLU A 35 -12.99 -25.10 3.57
C GLU A 35 -12.12 -24.83 4.80
N CYS A 36 -11.91 -23.57 5.18
CA CYS A 36 -11.19 -23.22 6.41
C CYS A 36 -11.90 -23.78 7.65
N SER A 37 -13.21 -23.62 7.73
CA SER A 37 -14.02 -24.15 8.83
C SER A 37 -13.97 -25.67 8.90
N GLU A 38 -14.12 -26.36 7.77
CA GLU A 38 -14.08 -27.83 7.70
C GLU A 38 -12.71 -28.40 8.06
N LYS A 39 -11.63 -27.70 7.70
CA LYS A 39 -10.25 -28.11 8.02
C LYS A 39 -9.79 -27.67 9.42
N GLY A 40 -10.65 -27.03 10.21
CA GLY A 40 -10.30 -26.49 11.53
C GLY A 40 -9.26 -25.37 11.47
N LYS A 41 -9.11 -24.72 10.31
CA LYS A 41 -8.21 -23.58 10.13
C LYS A 41 -8.92 -22.32 10.59
N THR A 42 -8.37 -21.67 11.60
CA THR A 42 -8.91 -20.40 12.07
C THR A 42 -8.63 -19.32 11.05
N ILE A 43 -9.65 -18.50 10.77
CA ILE A 43 -9.46 -17.21 10.12
C ILE A 43 -9.46 -16.21 11.28
N SER A 44 -8.32 -15.58 11.55
CA SER A 44 -8.25 -14.61 12.64
C SER A 44 -9.33 -13.55 12.42
N PRO A 45 -10.13 -13.19 13.44
CA PRO A 45 -11.09 -12.10 13.29
C PRO A 45 -10.29 -10.87 12.88
N SER A 46 -10.49 -10.42 11.63
CA SER A 46 -9.99 -9.14 11.16
C SER A 46 -10.31 -8.14 12.27
N LYS A 47 -9.26 -7.50 12.83
CA LYS A 47 -9.34 -6.72 14.07
C LYS A 47 -10.62 -5.90 14.01
N LYS A 48 -11.67 -6.30 14.72
CA LYS A 48 -12.98 -5.62 14.66
C LYS A 48 -12.77 -4.22 15.24
N GLY A 49 -12.51 -3.25 14.37
CA GLY A 49 -12.07 -1.89 14.74
C GLY A 49 -10.95 -1.35 13.85
N ALA A 50 -10.10 -2.22 13.31
CA ALA A 50 -9.51 -1.94 12.02
C ALA A 50 -10.66 -2.08 11.02
N LYS A 51 -11.19 -0.94 10.59
CA LYS A 51 -11.87 -0.90 9.31
C LYS A 51 -10.99 -1.72 8.34
N PRO A 52 -11.55 -2.43 7.34
CA PRO A 52 -10.73 -2.73 6.18
C PRO A 52 -9.98 -1.44 5.84
N PRO A 53 -8.80 -1.45 5.22
CA PRO A 53 -8.49 -0.33 4.38
C PRO A 53 -9.71 -0.23 3.45
N ARG A 54 -10.69 0.62 3.82
CA ARG A 54 -11.10 1.69 2.96
C ARG A 54 -9.75 2.13 2.45
N THR A 55 -9.38 1.57 1.31
CA THR A 55 -8.70 2.30 0.27
C THR A 55 -9.42 3.61 0.30
N ASN A 56 -8.89 4.51 1.13
CA ASN A 56 -9.48 5.79 1.37
C ASN A 56 -9.47 6.32 -0.05
N SER A 57 -10.62 6.43 -0.70
CA SER A 57 -10.66 6.64 -2.15
C SER A 57 -9.84 7.86 -2.51
N ARG A 58 -9.77 8.81 -1.56
CA ARG A 58 -8.80 9.90 -1.48
C ARG A 58 -7.33 9.46 -1.43
N LEU A 59 -6.91 8.58 -0.50
CA LEU A 59 -5.54 8.05 -0.44
C LEU A 59 -5.14 7.30 -1.71
N LEU A 60 -6.03 6.47 -2.28
CA LEU A 60 -5.77 5.83 -3.58
C LEU A 60 -5.65 6.86 -4.70
N ALA A 61 -6.52 7.88 -4.72
CA ALA A 61 -6.45 8.95 -5.70
C ALA A 61 -5.12 9.72 -5.59
N VAL A 62 -4.71 10.07 -4.37
CA VAL A 62 -3.43 10.73 -4.08
C VAL A 62 -2.25 9.84 -4.52
N GLN A 63 -2.29 8.54 -4.20
CA GLN A 63 -1.23 7.62 -4.62
C GLN A 63 -1.13 7.53 -6.15
N ASN A 64 -2.26 7.40 -6.84
CA ASN A 64 -2.30 7.36 -8.30
C ASN A 64 -1.79 8.67 -8.92
N GLU A 65 -2.19 9.81 -8.38
CA GLU A 65 -1.71 11.14 -8.79
C GLU A 65 -0.19 11.25 -8.62
N MET A 66 0.35 10.91 -7.45
CA MET A 66 1.79 10.94 -7.19
C MET A 66 2.57 10.02 -8.14
N VAL A 67 2.06 8.81 -8.41
CA VAL A 67 2.69 7.87 -9.36
C VAL A 67 2.71 8.45 -10.78
N GLN A 68 1.61 9.07 -11.23
CA GLN A 68 1.58 9.73 -12.54
C GLN A 68 2.59 10.88 -12.62
N LEU A 69 2.61 11.78 -11.64
CA LEU A 69 3.55 12.90 -11.59
C LEU A 69 5.01 12.45 -11.60
N PHE A 70 5.31 11.37 -10.87
CA PHE A 70 6.62 10.72 -10.88
C PHE A 70 7.00 10.22 -12.28
N GLN A 71 6.11 9.48 -12.94
CA GLN A 71 6.36 8.92 -14.27
C GLN A 71 6.62 10.00 -15.34
N TYR A 72 5.95 11.15 -15.23
CA TYR A 72 6.12 12.29 -16.13
C TYR A 72 7.18 13.31 -15.69
N GLY A 73 7.94 13.03 -14.63
CA GLY A 73 9.01 13.92 -14.16
C GLY A 73 8.51 15.27 -13.63
N LYS A 74 7.23 15.38 -13.23
CA LYS A 74 6.60 16.60 -12.75
C LYS A 74 7.01 16.89 -11.30
N ARG A 75 8.26 17.31 -11.11
CA ARG A 75 8.90 17.49 -9.80
C ARG A 75 8.11 18.41 -8.87
N VAL A 76 7.74 19.60 -9.36
CA VAL A 76 7.13 20.65 -8.52
C VAL A 76 5.76 20.20 -8.01
N GLU A 77 4.95 19.67 -8.91
CA GLU A 77 3.62 19.15 -8.61
C GLU A 77 3.71 17.91 -7.72
N PHE A 78 4.67 17.01 -7.96
CA PHE A 78 4.87 15.83 -7.12
C PHE A 78 5.15 16.21 -5.67
N PHE A 79 6.12 17.11 -5.43
CA PHE A 79 6.47 17.51 -4.06
C PHE A 79 5.37 18.33 -3.39
N LYS A 80 4.55 19.06 -4.15
CA LYS A 80 3.35 19.70 -3.59
C LYS A 80 2.39 18.66 -3.00
N VAL A 81 2.05 17.62 -3.76
CA VAL A 81 1.15 16.55 -3.29
C VAL A 81 1.79 15.74 -2.15
N TRP A 82 3.10 15.49 -2.20
CA TRP A 82 3.88 14.85 -1.12
C TRP A 82 3.73 15.64 0.19
N GLU A 83 4.01 16.94 0.17
CA GLU A 83 3.97 17.79 1.36
C GLU A 83 2.56 17.94 1.95
N GLU A 84 1.53 18.04 1.10
CA GLU A 84 0.14 18.19 1.53
C GLU A 84 -0.44 16.94 2.20
N ASN A 85 0.12 15.75 1.91
CA ASN A 85 -0.45 14.47 2.35
C ASN A 85 0.41 13.70 3.37
N LEU A 86 1.69 14.05 3.53
CA LEU A 86 2.55 13.49 4.57
C LEU A 86 2.49 14.35 5.84
N GLY A 87 2.28 13.70 6.99
CA GLY A 87 2.31 14.37 8.29
C GLY A 87 3.73 14.73 8.72
N ASP A 88 3.88 15.81 9.48
CA ASP A 88 5.19 16.38 9.87
C ASP A 88 6.10 15.42 10.64
N SER A 89 5.53 14.53 11.47
CA SER A 89 6.32 13.51 12.18
C SER A 89 6.92 12.49 11.20
N VAL A 90 6.19 12.11 10.15
CA VAL A 90 6.71 11.18 9.12
C VAL A 90 7.83 11.84 8.32
N LYS A 91 7.71 13.13 7.99
CA LYS A 91 8.75 13.86 7.23
C LYS A 91 10.06 14.00 8.01
N ASN A 92 9.97 14.27 9.31
CA ASN A 92 11.14 14.69 10.10
C ASN A 92 11.74 13.58 10.95
N GLU A 93 10.99 12.53 11.27
CA GLU A 93 11.41 11.51 12.25
C GLU A 93 11.49 10.11 11.65
N ASP A 94 10.81 9.84 10.53
CA ASP A 94 10.85 8.54 9.87
C ASP A 94 12.05 8.44 8.91
N SER A 95 13.08 7.72 9.35
CA SER A 95 14.29 7.47 8.56
C SER A 95 14.05 6.85 7.18
N VAL A 96 12.98 6.07 7.01
CA VAL A 96 12.61 5.47 5.72
C VAL A 96 12.02 6.54 4.81
N ALA A 97 11.14 7.38 5.33
CA ALA A 97 10.55 8.49 4.59
C ALA A 97 11.62 9.50 4.14
N MET A 98 12.53 9.89 5.03
CA MET A 98 13.64 10.80 4.70
C MET A 98 14.55 10.22 3.60
N LYS A 99 14.87 8.92 3.69
CA LYS A 99 15.71 8.24 2.69
C LYS A 99 14.98 8.15 1.33
N LEU A 100 13.68 7.90 1.34
CA LEU A 100 12.86 7.89 0.13
C LEU A 100 12.81 9.29 -0.51
N GLU A 101 12.61 10.34 0.28
CA GLU A 101 12.61 11.72 -0.20
C GLU A 101 13.95 12.09 -0.86
N PHE A 102 15.07 11.71 -0.25
CA PHE A 102 16.40 11.86 -0.85
C PHE A 102 16.51 11.18 -2.22
N TYR A 103 16.04 9.94 -2.36
CA TYR A 103 16.05 9.24 -3.66
C TYR A 103 15.12 9.90 -4.69
N LEU A 104 13.99 10.43 -4.27
CA LEU A 104 13.08 11.18 -5.14
C LEU A 104 13.76 12.44 -5.69
N TYR A 105 14.49 13.18 -4.85
CA TYR A 105 15.28 14.32 -5.33
C TYR A 105 16.33 13.93 -6.37
N ILE A 106 17.07 12.83 -6.14
CA ILE A 106 18.03 12.31 -7.12
C ILE A 106 17.31 11.96 -8.41
N TYR A 107 16.22 11.18 -8.32
CA TYR A 107 15.43 10.76 -9.48
C TYR A 107 15.00 11.95 -10.33
N PHE A 108 14.38 12.96 -9.75
CA PHE A 108 13.92 14.13 -10.49
C PHE A 108 15.08 14.97 -11.06
N ALA A 109 16.24 15.01 -10.38
CA ALA A 109 17.42 15.71 -10.90
C ALA A 109 18.01 15.00 -12.13
N ILE A 110 17.95 13.66 -12.18
CA ILE A 110 18.47 12.87 -13.31
C ILE A 110 17.41 12.53 -14.36
N TYR A 111 16.13 12.76 -14.08
CA TYR A 111 15.02 12.47 -14.98
C TYR A 111 15.21 13.03 -16.40
N PRO A 112 15.62 14.31 -16.60
CA PRO A 112 15.87 14.86 -17.94
C PRO A 112 16.92 14.07 -18.73
N MET A 113 17.97 13.60 -18.04
CA MET A 113 19.05 12.81 -18.64
C MET A 113 18.60 11.39 -19.00
N ILE A 114 17.72 10.79 -18.19
CA ILE A 114 17.21 9.43 -18.41
C ILE A 114 16.17 9.40 -19.54
N ARG A 115 15.35 10.45 -19.68
CA ARG A 115 14.22 10.49 -20.64
C ARG A 115 14.49 11.26 -21.93
N GLY A 116 15.65 11.89 -22.08
CA GLY A 116 16.11 12.41 -23.37
C GLY A 116 15.55 13.76 -23.80
N MET A 117 15.05 14.60 -22.87
CA MET A 117 14.74 16.02 -23.10
C MET A 117 15.38 16.81 -21.95
N GLY A 118 16.33 17.72 -22.12
CA GLY A 118 16.75 18.34 -23.37
C GLY A 118 15.69 19.29 -23.92
N ASP A 119 15.09 20.12 -23.08
CA ASP A 119 14.26 21.23 -23.55
C ASP A 119 15.19 22.43 -23.85
N GLU A 120 15.43 22.68 -25.15
CA GLU A 120 15.66 24.02 -25.71
C GLU A 120 14.44 24.92 -25.51
#